data_AF-A0A0Q6K7K9-F1
#
_entry.id   AF-A0A0Q6K7K9-F1
#
_cell.length_a   1.000
_cell.length_b   1.000
_cell.length_c   1.000
_cell.angle_alpha   90.00
_cell.angle_beta   90.00
_cell.angle_gamma   90.00
#
_symmetry.space_group_name_H-M   'P 1'
#
loop_
_entity.id
_entity.type
_entity.pdbx_description
1 polymer ?
#
loop_
_entity_poly.entity_id
_entity_poly.type
_entity_poly.pdbx_seq_one_letter_code
_entity_poly.pdbx_strand_id
1 'polypeptide(L)'
;MWRAIGWGLGGLLLAPLAAILLVLAAMLLDPKCGPGDSGGCAMGLVTAPLAAALPGFVLGFALGVAVQLWRSRPADWRLAIRRLRDWGREP
;
A
#
# COMPACT_ATOMS: atom_id res chain seq x y z
N MET A 1 -14.57 -1.83 -6.20
CA MET A 1 -14.15 -0.45 -5.86
C MET A 1 -14.11 -0.19 -4.35
N TRP A 2 -15.25 -0.10 -3.64
CA TRP A 2 -15.26 0.31 -2.22
C TRP A 2 -14.35 -0.51 -1.29
N ARG A 3 -14.29 -1.83 -1.50
CA ARG A 3 -13.36 -2.69 -0.75
C ARG A 3 -11.89 -2.31 -1.02
N ALA A 4 -11.51 -2.09 -2.27
CA ALA A 4 -10.14 -1.69 -2.61
C ALA A 4 -9.76 -0.32 -2.03
N ILE A 5 -10.70 0.63 -1.97
CA ILE A 5 -10.51 1.91 -1.29
C ILE A 5 -10.25 1.69 0.21
N GLY A 6 -10.99 0.79 0.86
CA GLY A 6 -10.74 0.42 2.25
C GLY A 6 -9.35 -0.17 2.49
N TRP A 7 -8.85 -1.00 1.56
CA TRP A 7 -7.47 -1.51 1.63
C TRP A 7 -6.44 -0.38 1.42
N GLY A 8 -6.70 0.55 0.51
CA GLY A 8 -5.89 1.76 0.35
C GLY A 8 -5.84 2.60 1.61
N LEU A 9 -6.99 2.89 2.23
CA LEU A 9 -7.07 3.61 3.51
C LEU A 9 -6.35 2.88 4.65
N GLY A 10 -6.45 1.55 4.69
CA GLY A 10 -5.66 0.73 5.61
C GLY A 10 -4.16 0.91 5.40
N GLY A 11 -3.69 0.87 4.15
CA GLY A 11 -2.30 1.12 3.79
C GLY A 11 -1.83 2.55 4.13
N LEU A 12 -2.69 3.55 3.92
CA LEU A 12 -2.44 4.95 4.26
C LEU A 12 -2.20 5.15 5.76
N LEU A 13 -2.81 4.34 6.62
CA LEU A 13 -2.66 4.42 8.07
C LEU A 13 -1.55 3.50 8.60
N LEU A 14 -1.43 2.29 8.06
CA LEU A 14 -0.43 1.31 8.49
C LEU A 14 0.99 1.70 8.09
N ALA A 15 1.19 2.29 6.91
CA ALA A 15 2.51 2.70 6.44
C ALA A 15 3.17 3.80 7.31
N PRO A 16 2.50 4.93 7.64
CA PRO A 16 3.09 5.92 8.55
C PRO A 16 3.32 5.34 9.94
N LEU A 17 2.41 4.50 10.44
CA LEU A 17 2.59 3.83 11.74
C LEU A 17 3.85 2.94 11.73
N ALA A 18 4.04 2.13 10.69
CA ALA A 18 5.23 1.32 10.53
C ALA A 18 6.50 2.17 10.41
N ALA A 19 6.44 3.29 9.69
CA ALA A 19 7.57 4.22 9.57
C ALA A 19 7.98 4.80 10.94
N ILE A 20 7.02 5.20 11.78
CA ILE A 20 7.30 5.66 13.15
C ILE A 20 8.00 4.55 13.95
N LEU A 21 7.47 3.33 13.91
CA LEU A 21 8.06 2.20 14.64
C LEU A 21 9.50 1.90 14.17
N LEU A 22 9.76 2.00 12.87
CA LEU A 22 11.10 1.81 12.32
C LEU A 22 12.07 2.91 12.74
N VAL A 23 11.64 4.18 12.76
CA VAL A 23 12.49 5.29 13.23
C VAL A 23 12.77 5.15 14.73
N LEU A 24 11.78 4.77 15.53
CA LEU A 24 11.97 4.50 16.97
C LEU A 24 12.91 3.33 17.21
N ALA A 25 12.79 2.26 16.43
CA ALA A 25 13.74 1.15 16.47
C ALA A 25 15.16 1.65 16.13
N ALA A 26 15.31 2.44 15.06
CA ALA A 26 16.60 3.02 14.69
C ALA A 26 17.19 3.88 15.82
N MET A 27 16.39 4.69 16.52
CA MET A 27 16.84 5.46 17.68
C MET A 27 17.31 4.59 18.86
N LEU A 28 16.67 3.43 19.09
CA LEU A 28 17.06 2.52 20.17
C LEU A 28 18.30 1.70 19.83
N LEU A 29 18.50 1.37 18.55
CA LEU A 29 19.53 0.45 18.08
C LEU A 29 20.79 1.16 17.56
N ASP A 30 20.69 2.42 17.11
CA ASP A 30 21.81 3.18 16.55
C ASP A 30 22.33 4.24 17.55
N PRO A 31 23.55 4.08 18.09
CA PRO A 31 24.15 5.04 19.04
C PRO A 31 24.44 6.41 18.42
N LYS A 32 24.35 6.57 17.09
CA LYS A 32 24.47 7.88 16.42
C LYS A 32 23.23 8.75 16.59
N CYS A 33 22.08 8.14 16.88
CA CYS A 33 20.83 8.84 17.08
C CYS A 33 20.72 9.33 18.53
N GLY A 34 21.46 10.41 18.82
CA GLY A 34 21.57 11.02 20.15
C GLY A 34 21.19 12.51 20.17
N PRO A 35 21.24 13.14 21.36
CA PRO A 35 20.94 14.56 21.51
C PRO A 35 21.87 15.42 20.63
N GLY A 36 21.27 16.22 19.74
CA GLY A 36 21.97 17.04 18.75
C GLY A 36 21.80 16.59 17.29
N ASP A 37 21.16 15.43 17.05
CA ASP A 37 20.87 14.94 15.70
C ASP A 37 19.64 15.61 15.08
N SER A 38 19.75 16.92 14.81
CA SER A 38 18.64 17.76 14.35
C SER A 38 18.15 17.44 12.93
N GLY A 39 18.98 16.78 12.11
CA GLY A 39 18.67 16.45 10.71
C GLY A 39 18.50 14.95 10.45
N GLY A 40 19.01 14.08 11.31
CA GLY A 40 18.94 12.64 11.15
C GLY A 40 17.67 12.05 11.73
N CYS A 41 17.83 11.20 12.75
CA CYS A 41 16.74 10.42 13.33
C CYS A 41 15.57 11.28 13.83
N ALA A 42 15.83 12.46 14.40
CA ALA A 42 14.78 13.34 14.91
C ALA A 42 13.88 13.90 13.78
N MET A 43 14.48 14.31 12.66
CA MET A 43 13.73 14.78 11.50
C MET A 43 12.99 13.61 10.82
N GLY A 44 13.62 12.44 10.77
CA GLY A 44 13.03 11.20 10.25
C GLY A 44 11.72 10.81 10.93
N LEU A 45 11.56 11.14 12.21
CA LEU A 45 10.35 10.86 12.99
C LEU A 45 9.11 11.57 12.43
N VAL A 46 9.31 12.70 11.74
CA VAL A 46 8.24 13.49 11.12
C VAL A 46 8.18 13.25 9.62
N THR A 47 9.33 13.22 8.94
CA THR A 47 9.37 13.14 7.46
C THR A 47 9.08 11.74 6.94
N ALA A 48 9.53 10.69 7.62
CA ALA A 48 9.34 9.32 7.15
C ALA A 48 7.86 8.89 7.13
N PRO A 49 7.04 9.17 8.15
CA PRO A 49 5.62 8.83 8.12
C PRO A 49 4.86 9.60 7.02
N LEU A 50 5.16 10.89 6.85
CA LEU A 50 4.57 11.71 5.78
C LEU A 50 4.94 11.18 4.39
N ALA A 51 6.22 10.84 4.18
CA ALA A 51 6.70 10.27 2.93
C ALA A 51 6.10 8.87 2.67
N ALA A 52 5.84 8.08 3.71
CA ALA A 52 5.30 6.73 3.61
C ALA A 52 3.78 6.67 3.38
N ALA A 53 3.04 7.73 3.70
CA ALA A 53 1.57 7.74 3.63
C ALA A 53 1.03 7.45 2.21
N LEU A 54 1.44 8.26 1.22
CA LEU A 54 0.98 8.10 -0.16
C LEU A 54 1.40 6.75 -0.80
N PRO A 55 2.68 6.32 -0.70
CA PRO A 55 3.08 4.98 -1.14
C PRO A 55 2.29 3.87 -0.44
N GLY A 56 2.05 4.00 0.86
CA GLY A 56 1.23 3.05 1.63
C GLY A 56 -0.18 2.92 1.08
N PHE A 57 -0.83 4.03 0.76
CA PHE A 57 -2.14 4.03 0.11
C PHE A 57 -2.12 3.33 -1.24
N VAL A 58 -1.15 3.68 -2.10
CA VAL A 58 -1.03 3.10 -3.45
C VAL A 58 -0.85 1.58 -3.37
N LEU A 59 0.03 1.11 -2.50
CA LEU A 59 0.25 -0.32 -2.29
C LEU A 59 -0.98 -1.03 -1.73
N GLY A 60 -1.63 -0.46 -0.71
CA GLY A 60 -2.85 -1.02 -0.14
C GLY A 60 -3.99 -1.10 -1.17
N PHE A 61 -4.19 -0.04 -1.95
CA PHE A 61 -5.20 0.01 -3.00
C PHE A 61 -4.91 -1.01 -4.11
N ALA A 62 -3.67 -1.05 -4.60
CA ALA A 62 -3.24 -2.00 -5.63
C ALA A 62 -3.43 -3.45 -5.18
N LEU A 63 -3.09 -3.76 -3.93
CA LEU A 63 -3.33 -5.08 -3.34
C LEU A 63 -4.82 -5.40 -3.26
N GLY A 64 -5.64 -4.44 -2.81
CA GLY A 64 -7.10 -4.59 -2.77
C GLY A 64 -7.72 -4.86 -4.14
N VAL A 65 -7.25 -4.17 -5.18
CA VAL A 65 -7.64 -4.43 -6.57
C VAL A 65 -7.19 -5.81 -7.01
N ALA A 66 -5.93 -6.18 -6.76
CA ALA A 66 -5.38 -7.48 -7.15
C ALA A 66 -6.13 -8.65 -6.49
N VAL A 67 -6.44 -8.56 -5.20
CA VAL A 67 -7.23 -9.56 -4.47
C VAL A 67 -8.65 -9.63 -5.02
N GLN A 68 -9.26 -8.49 -5.34
CA GLN A 68 -10.60 -8.47 -5.94
C GLN A 68 -10.58 -9.15 -7.32
N LEU A 69 -9.61 -8.83 -8.17
CA LEU A 69 -9.44 -9.47 -9.48
C LEU A 69 -9.20 -10.97 -9.34
N TRP A 70 -8.38 -11.38 -8.38
CA TRP A 70 -8.10 -12.79 -8.11
C TRP A 70 -9.37 -13.54 -7.71
N ARG A 71 -10.16 -12.99 -6.78
CA ARG A 71 -11.42 -13.62 -6.34
C ARG A 71 -12.48 -13.65 -7.44
N SER A 72 -12.45 -12.68 -8.35
CA SER A 72 -13.32 -12.63 -9.52
C SER A 72 -12.78 -13.42 -10.71
N ARG A 73 -11.65 -14.14 -10.57
CA ARG A 73 -11.14 -15.03 -11.63
C ARG A 73 -12.22 -16.07 -11.95
N PRO A 74 -12.72 -16.13 -13.20
CA PRO A 74 -13.65 -17.16 -13.59
C PRO A 74 -12.95 -18.52 -13.50
N ALA A 75 -13.61 -19.51 -12.92
CA ALA A 75 -13.12 -20.90 -12.88
C ALA A 75 -12.86 -21.45 -14.28
N ASP A 76 -13.59 -20.93 -15.28
CA ASP A 76 -13.50 -21.35 -16.67
C ASP A 76 -13.03 -20.20 -17.57
N TRP A 77 -11.71 -19.99 -17.60
CA TRP A 77 -11.05 -18.91 -18.35
C TRP A 77 -11.42 -18.91 -19.85
N ARG A 78 -11.68 -20.08 -20.43
CA ARG A 78 -12.04 -20.22 -21.86
C ARG A 78 -13.38 -19.57 -22.20
N LEU A 79 -14.35 -19.62 -21.30
CA LEU A 79 -15.66 -18.98 -21.51
C LEU A 79 -15.54 -17.45 -21.39
N ALA A 80 -14.68 -16.96 -20.50
CA ALA A 80 -14.41 -15.53 -20.37
C ALA A 80 -13.76 -14.94 -21.65
N ILE A 81 -12.80 -15.64 -22.27
CA ILE A 81 -12.23 -15.20 -23.56
C ILE A 81 -13.29 -15.16 -24.66
N ARG A 82 -14.12 -16.21 -24.78
CA ARG A 82 -15.17 -16.24 -25.80
C ARG A 82 -16.11 -15.05 -25.63
N ARG A 83 -16.55 -14.80 -24.39
CA ARG A 83 -17.42 -13.66 -24.07
C ARG A 83 -16.79 -12.30 -24.41
N LEU A 84 -15.50 -12.12 -24.16
CA LEU A 84 -14.78 -10.90 -24.54
C LEU A 84 -14.61 -10.77 -26.06
N ARG A 85 -14.41 -11.89 -26.77
CA ARG A 85 -14.25 -11.92 -28.24
C ARG A 85 -15.56 -11.67 -28.97
N ASP A 86 -16.68 -12.06 -28.37
CA ASP A 86 -18.02 -11.86 -28.90
C ASP A 86 -18.64 -10.52 -28.43
N TRP A 87 -17.98 -9.82 -27.50
CA TRP A 87 -18.39 -8.51 -27.02
C TRP A 87 -18.33 -7.48 -28.16
N GLY A 88 -19.49 -6.98 -28.59
CA GLY A 88 -19.64 -6.08 -29.74
C GLY A 88 -20.09 -6.75 -31.05
N ARG A 89 -20.40 -8.05 -31.03
CA ARG A 89 -21.09 -8.76 -32.13
C ARG A 89 -22.58 -8.98 -31.83
N GLU A 90 -23.22 -8.03 -31.17
CA GLU A 90 -24.68 -8.08 -30.97
C GLU A 90 -25.36 -7.60 -32.27
N PRO A 91 -26.38 -8.31 -32.81
CA PRO A 91 -27.08 -7.95 -34.05
C PRO A 91 -27.97 -6.71 -33.89
#